data_AF-A0A640MZI6-F1
#
_entry.id   AF-A0A640MZI6-F1
#
_cell.length_a   1.000
_cell.length_b   1.000
_cell.length_c   1.000
_cell.angle_alpha   90.00
_cell.angle_beta   90.00
_cell.angle_gamma   90.00
#
_symmetry.space_group_name_H-M   'P 1'
#
loop_
_entity.id
_entity.type
_entity.pdbx_description
1 polymer ?
#
loop_
_entity_poly.entity_id
_entity_poly.type
_entity_poly.pdbx_seq_one_letter_code
_entity_poly.pdbx_strand_id
1 'polypeptide(L)'
;MYCLKQADTQPDVFSLGRLINFIMTGNVVNNHHLFRGVSDKATNSSIEYRFEDANEMLKMLQRILEYHSSAKHVEKCQEKLKRGVFDDESEEFIMTRNDEQLCQMVLNSNNEQACFIRYMQKKRIFSM
;
A
#
# COMPACT_ATOMS: atom_id res chain seq x y z
N MET A 1 19.04 -30.85 26.84
CA MET A 1 19.04 -30.76 25.36
C MET A 1 17.94 -29.79 25.00
N TYR A 2 18.27 -28.50 24.89
CA TYR A 2 17.30 -27.49 24.45
C TYR A 2 17.19 -27.64 22.93
N CYS A 3 16.09 -28.26 22.46
CA CYS A 3 15.70 -28.11 21.07
C CYS A 3 15.68 -26.61 20.77
N LEU A 4 16.43 -26.18 19.76
CA LEU A 4 16.26 -24.89 19.13
C LEU A 4 14.76 -24.77 18.82
N LYS A 5 14.02 -24.05 19.66
CA LYS A 5 12.62 -23.71 19.39
C LYS A 5 12.60 -23.18 17.98
N GLN A 6 11.69 -23.68 17.14
CA GLN A 6 11.33 -23.00 15.90
C GLN A 6 11.12 -21.54 16.29
N ALA A 7 12.07 -20.68 15.93
CA ALA A 7 11.98 -19.28 16.28
C ALA A 7 10.78 -18.78 15.50
N ASP A 8 9.78 -18.24 16.18
CA ASP A 8 8.67 -17.58 15.51
C ASP A 8 9.29 -16.52 14.60
N THR A 9 9.09 -16.65 13.29
CA THR A 9 9.65 -15.77 12.24
C THR A 9 8.87 -14.46 12.11
N GLN A 10 7.68 -14.42 12.71
CA GLN A 10 6.76 -13.28 12.62
C GLN A 10 7.23 -11.98 13.31
N PRO A 11 7.99 -11.99 14.41
CA PRO A 11 8.62 -10.79 14.95
C PRO A 11 9.60 -10.13 13.96
N ASP A 12 10.33 -10.94 13.18
CA ASP A 12 11.22 -10.44 12.13
C ASP A 12 10.39 -9.81 11.00
N VAL A 13 9.32 -10.48 10.57
CA VAL A 13 8.35 -9.94 9.59
C VAL A 13 7.79 -8.58 10.04
N PHE A 14 7.39 -8.45 11.31
CA PHE A 14 6.89 -7.18 11.84
C PHE A 14 7.93 -6.07 11.73
N SER A 15 9.18 -6.38 12.12
CA SER A 15 10.29 -5.43 12.06
C SER A 15 10.60 -5.02 10.62
N LEU A 16 10.57 -5.96 9.67
CA LEU A 16 10.71 -5.67 8.24
C LEU A 16 9.61 -4.76 7.71
N GLY A 17 8.36 -4.94 8.13
CA GLY A 17 7.26 -4.05 7.76
C GLY A 17 7.49 -2.60 8.21
N ARG A 18 8.00 -2.41 9.43
CA ARG A 18 8.37 -1.07 9.94
C ARG A 18 9.57 -0.48 9.21
N LEU A 19 10.55 -1.30 8.86
CA LEU A 19 11.70 -0.88 8.08
C LEU A 19 11.29 -0.40 6.68
N ILE A 20 10.36 -1.08 6.02
CA ILE A 20 9.80 -0.64 4.73
C ILE A 20 9.13 0.73 4.86
N ASN A 21 8.25 0.92 5.85
CA ASN A 21 7.64 2.23 6.11
C ASN A 21 8.71 3.33 6.24
N PHE A 22 9.76 3.05 7.02
CA PHE A 22 10.86 3.99 7.23
C PHE A 22 11.64 4.30 5.96
N ILE A 23 12.00 3.28 5.16
CA ILE A 23 12.71 3.48 3.88
C ILE A 23 11.87 4.33 2.93
N MET A 24 10.56 4.09 2.87
CA MET A 24 9.67 4.74 1.90
C MET A 24 9.26 6.17 2.30
N THR A 25 9.19 6.47 3.60
CA THR A 25 8.57 7.73 4.08
C THR A 25 9.42 8.49 5.11
N GLY A 26 10.53 7.91 5.58
CA GLY A 26 11.28 8.41 6.72
C GLY A 26 10.60 8.19 8.08
N ASN A 27 9.44 7.55 8.13
CA ASN A 27 8.66 7.33 9.35
C ASN A 27 8.15 5.88 9.46
N VAL A 28 8.53 5.18 10.52
CA VAL A 28 8.18 3.77 10.78
C VAL A 28 6.67 3.49 10.91
N VAL A 29 5.85 4.52 11.20
CA VAL A 29 4.39 4.36 11.29
C VAL A 29 3.63 4.86 10.08
N ASN A 30 4.29 5.58 9.16
CA ASN A 30 3.64 6.05 7.95
C ASN A 30 3.69 4.95 6.87
N ASN A 31 2.53 4.37 6.56
CA ASN A 31 2.35 3.35 5.55
C ASN A 31 1.81 3.91 4.22
N HIS A 32 1.75 5.23 4.05
CA HIS A 32 1.19 5.87 2.85
C HIS A 32 2.22 5.88 1.71
N HIS A 33 2.44 4.71 1.13
CA HIS A 33 3.39 4.48 0.06
C HIS A 33 3.02 3.23 -0.75
N LEU A 34 3.76 2.98 -1.83
CA LEU A 34 3.56 1.86 -2.75
C LEU A 34 3.35 0.49 -2.04
N PHE A 35 4.21 0.17 -1.08
CA PHE A 35 4.16 -1.10 -0.33
C PHE A 35 3.23 -1.09 0.90
N ARG A 36 2.21 -0.23 0.93
CA ARG A 36 1.28 -0.11 2.06
C ARG A 36 0.69 -1.45 2.48
N GLY A 37 0.14 -2.21 1.51
CA GLY A 37 -0.50 -3.50 1.78
C GLY A 37 0.44 -4.53 2.42
N VAL A 38 1.72 -4.52 2.02
CA VAL A 38 2.75 -5.37 2.62
C VAL A 38 3.03 -4.93 4.06
N SER A 39 3.20 -3.63 4.29
CA SER A 39 3.54 -3.13 5.62
C SER A 39 2.38 -3.28 6.61
N ASP A 40 1.14 -3.09 6.15
CA ASP A 40 -0.09 -3.33 6.92
C ASP A 40 -0.24 -4.79 7.32
N LYS A 41 -0.05 -5.72 6.37
CA LYS A 41 -0.12 -7.16 6.67
C LYS A 41 0.99 -7.58 7.63
N ALA A 42 2.22 -7.16 7.39
CA ALA A 42 3.36 -7.51 8.24
C ALA A 42 3.26 -6.96 9.67
N THR A 43 2.70 -5.76 9.83
CA THR A 43 2.57 -5.09 11.13
C THR A 43 1.20 -5.28 11.78
N ASN A 44 0.39 -6.22 11.31
CA ASN A 44 -0.93 -6.49 11.85
C ASN A 44 -0.85 -6.84 13.34
N SER A 45 -1.79 -6.31 14.13
CA SER A 45 -1.87 -6.58 15.57
C SER A 45 -2.07 -8.08 15.86
N SER A 46 -2.86 -8.77 15.03
CA SER A 46 -3.08 -10.20 15.15
C SER A 46 -2.07 -11.00 14.31
N ILE A 47 -1.41 -11.94 14.97
CA ILE A 47 -0.30 -12.77 14.46
C ILE A 47 -0.77 -13.64 13.29
N GLU A 48 -1.99 -14.14 13.35
CA GLU A 48 -2.63 -14.97 12.33
C GLU A 48 -2.84 -14.25 10.98
N TYR A 49 -2.84 -12.91 10.98
CA TYR A 49 -2.97 -12.11 9.76
C TYR A 49 -1.62 -11.62 9.23
N ARG A 50 -0.51 -11.86 9.94
CA ARG A 50 0.83 -11.53 9.44
C ARG A 50 1.27 -12.50 8.36
N PHE A 51 2.33 -12.13 7.63
CA PHE A 51 3.02 -13.10 6.79
C PHE A 51 3.60 -14.21 7.67
N GLU A 52 3.56 -15.44 7.17
CA GLU A 52 4.14 -16.60 7.83
C GLU A 52 5.66 -16.41 8.01
N ASP A 53 6.33 -15.93 6.97
CA ASP A 53 7.75 -15.66 6.96
C ASP A 53 8.15 -14.50 6.01
N ALA A 54 9.43 -14.17 6.02
CA ALA A 54 9.99 -13.14 5.15
C ALA A 54 9.97 -13.53 3.65
N ASN A 55 9.87 -14.82 3.32
CA ASN A 55 9.79 -15.27 1.92
C ASN A 55 8.41 -14.98 1.32
N GLU A 56 7.33 -15.20 2.08
CA GLU A 56 5.98 -14.81 1.68
C GLU A 56 5.89 -13.29 1.47
N MET A 57 6.51 -12.53 2.38
CA MET A 57 6.61 -11.07 2.29
C MET A 57 7.37 -10.62 1.02
N LEU A 58 8.51 -11.26 0.72
CA LEU A 58 9.32 -10.97 -0.47
C LEU A 58 8.54 -11.24 -1.77
N LYS A 59 7.81 -12.37 -1.84
CA LYS A 59 6.97 -12.70 -3.01
C LYS A 59 5.92 -11.62 -3.26
N MET A 60 5.32 -11.07 -2.21
CA MET A 60 4.34 -10.00 -2.36
C MET A 60 4.97 -8.68 -2.84
N LEU A 61 6.14 -8.32 -2.31
CA LEU A 61 6.89 -7.14 -2.78
C LEU A 61 7.24 -7.25 -4.27
N GLN A 62 7.72 -8.41 -4.71
CA GLN A 62 8.05 -8.67 -6.11
C GLN A 62 6.83 -8.51 -7.02
N ARG A 63 5.68 -9.06 -6.63
CA ARG A 63 4.41 -8.89 -7.38
C ARG A 63 3.99 -7.43 -7.51
N ILE A 64 4.11 -6.65 -6.43
CA ILE A 64 3.81 -5.21 -6.47
C ILE A 64 4.76 -4.48 -7.42
N LEU A 65 6.07 -4.80 -7.36
CA LEU A 65 7.06 -4.22 -8.28
C LEU A 65 6.78 -4.59 -9.73
N GLU A 66 6.44 -5.84 -10.03
CA GLU A 66 6.06 -6.29 -11.38
C GLU A 66 4.81 -5.57 -11.87
N TYR A 67 3.80 -5.44 -11.00
CA TYR A 67 2.55 -4.77 -11.32
C TYR A 67 2.74 -3.27 -11.60
N HIS A 68 3.56 -2.58 -10.80
CA HIS A 68 3.78 -1.15 -10.93
C HIS A 68 4.91 -0.76 -11.90
N SER A 69 5.83 -1.68 -12.24
CA SER A 69 6.81 -1.47 -13.32
C SER A 69 6.19 -1.60 -14.72
N SER A 70 4.97 -2.14 -14.81
CA SER A 70 4.12 -2.01 -15.99
C SER A 70 3.68 -0.55 -16.15
N ALA A 71 4.44 0.24 -16.91
CA ALA A 71 4.08 1.61 -17.29
C ALA A 71 2.64 1.70 -17.85
N LYS A 72 2.22 0.64 -18.55
CA LYS A 72 0.87 0.49 -19.11
C LYS A 72 -0.23 0.46 -18.05
N HIS A 73 0.03 -0.11 -16.87
CA HIS A 73 -0.95 -0.13 -15.78
C HIS A 73 -1.11 1.25 -15.15
N VAL A 74 0.01 1.93 -14.88
CA VAL A 74 -0.02 3.29 -14.31
C VAL A 74 -0.74 4.25 -15.24
N GLU A 75 -0.41 4.22 -16.53
CA GLU A 75 -1.06 5.04 -17.54
C GLU A 75 -2.55 4.73 -17.66
N LYS A 76 -2.94 3.45 -17.68
CA LYS A 76 -4.35 3.04 -17.74
C LYS A 76 -5.16 3.57 -16.55
N CYS A 77 -4.63 3.45 -15.33
CA CYS A 77 -5.32 3.93 -14.13
C CYS A 77 -5.39 5.46 -14.11
N GLN A 78 -4.34 6.14 -14.55
CA GLN A 78 -4.33 7.59 -14.65
C GLN A 78 -5.33 8.08 -15.72
N GLU A 79 -5.43 7.41 -16.87
CA GLU A 79 -6.43 7.71 -17.89
C GLU A 79 -7.87 7.45 -17.41
N LYS A 80 -8.10 6.40 -16.60
CA LYS A 80 -9.39 6.20 -15.93
C LYS A 80 -9.77 7.38 -15.04
N LEU A 81 -8.83 7.84 -14.21
CA LEU A 81 -9.05 8.95 -13.29
C LEU A 81 -9.30 10.27 -14.04
N LYS A 82 -8.54 10.56 -15.11
CA LYS A 82 -8.80 11.71 -16.00
C LYS A 82 -10.19 11.68 -16.64
N ARG A 83 -10.75 10.49 -16.88
CA ARG A 83 -12.13 10.31 -17.39
C ARG A 83 -13.19 10.35 -16.28
N GLY A 84 -12.79 10.51 -15.01
CA GLY A 84 -13.71 10.56 -13.87
C GLY A 84 -14.24 9.19 -13.44
N VAL A 85 -13.58 8.10 -13.84
CA VAL A 85 -13.95 6.73 -13.46
C VAL A 85 -13.33 6.42 -12.10
N PHE A 86 -14.18 6.14 -11.11
CA PHE A 86 -13.78 5.73 -9.77
C PHE A 86 -14.33 4.32 -9.47
N ASP A 87 -13.45 3.32 -9.58
CA ASP A 87 -13.66 1.89 -9.29
C ASP A 87 -12.53 1.34 -8.37
N ASP A 88 -12.59 0.05 -8.04
CA ASP A 88 -11.62 -0.59 -7.13
C ASP A 88 -10.16 -0.46 -7.60
N GLU A 89 -9.91 -0.55 -8.92
CA GLU A 89 -8.57 -0.41 -9.52
C GLU A 89 -8.05 1.03 -9.34
N SER A 90 -8.93 2.03 -9.51
CA SER A 90 -8.58 3.44 -9.30
C SER A 90 -8.43 3.82 -7.81
N GLU A 91 -9.17 3.15 -6.92
CA GLU A 91 -9.04 3.33 -5.47
C GLU A 91 -7.69 2.79 -4.99
N GLU A 92 -7.34 1.57 -5.38
CA GLU A 92 -6.03 0.97 -5.07
C GLU A 92 -4.90 1.85 -5.63
N PHE A 93 -5.08 2.38 -6.85
CA PHE A 93 -4.15 3.33 -7.43
C PHE A 93 -3.96 4.58 -6.57
N ILE A 94 -5.03 5.21 -6.08
CA ILE A 94 -4.95 6.37 -5.17
C ILE A 94 -4.24 5.98 -3.86
N MET A 95 -4.52 4.80 -3.32
CA MET A 95 -3.94 4.34 -2.05
C MET A 95 -2.43 4.09 -2.09
N THR A 96 -1.86 3.89 -3.28
CA THR A 96 -0.42 3.64 -3.47
C THR A 96 0.39 4.91 -3.75
N ARG A 97 -0.28 6.07 -3.91
CA ARG A 97 0.36 7.37 -4.14
C ARG A 97 0.92 7.94 -2.85
N ASN A 98 1.98 8.75 -2.98
CA ASN A 98 2.47 9.58 -1.89
C ASN A 98 1.75 10.95 -1.87
N ASP A 99 1.97 11.73 -0.82
CA ASP A 99 1.31 13.02 -0.61
C ASP A 99 1.50 13.99 -1.78
N GLU A 100 2.72 14.09 -2.33
CA GLU A 100 3.03 14.95 -3.47
C GLU A 100 2.24 14.55 -4.72
N GLN A 101 2.19 13.25 -5.02
CA GLN A 101 1.43 12.71 -6.14
C GLN A 101 -0.08 12.95 -5.97
N LEU A 102 -0.61 12.82 -4.75
CA LEU A 102 -2.01 13.13 -4.46
C LEU A 102 -2.30 14.62 -4.62
N CYS A 103 -1.43 15.50 -4.13
CA CYS A 103 -1.55 16.94 -4.36
C CYS A 103 -1.56 17.26 -5.87
N GLN A 104 -0.71 16.60 -6.65
CA GLN A 104 -0.66 16.83 -8.08
C GLN A 104 -1.92 16.35 -8.80
N MET A 105 -2.52 15.23 -8.37
CA MET A 105 -3.82 14.79 -8.88
C MET A 105 -4.92 15.82 -8.66
N VAL A 106 -4.91 16.50 -7.51
CA VAL A 106 -5.88 17.58 -7.21
C VAL A 106 -5.69 18.79 -8.13
N LEU A 107 -4.45 19.07 -8.53
CA LEU A 107 -4.11 20.22 -9.39
C LEU A 107 -4.28 19.96 -10.90
N ASN A 108 -4.21 18.70 -11.33
CA ASN A 108 -4.16 18.35 -12.76
C ASN A 108 -5.51 18.46 -13.48
N SER A 109 -6.60 17.92 -12.91
CA SER A 109 -7.92 17.96 -13.55
C SER A 109 -9.09 17.87 -12.57
N ASN A 110 -10.22 18.49 -12.94
CA ASN A 110 -11.46 18.44 -12.15
C ASN A 110 -11.97 17.00 -11.95
N ASN A 111 -11.73 16.11 -12.91
CA ASN A 111 -12.14 14.72 -12.85
C ASN A 111 -11.28 13.92 -11.84
N GLU A 112 -9.96 14.09 -11.89
CA GLU A 112 -9.05 13.46 -10.91
C GLU A 112 -9.33 13.97 -9.49
N GLN A 113 -9.57 15.27 -9.34
CA GLN A 113 -10.00 15.88 -8.08
C GLN A 113 -11.31 15.25 -7.57
N ALA A 114 -12.32 15.10 -8.43
CA ALA A 114 -13.60 14.50 -8.05
C ALA A 114 -13.45 13.03 -7.61
N CYS A 115 -12.64 12.24 -8.31
CA CYS A 115 -12.32 10.86 -7.91
C CYS A 115 -11.62 10.82 -6.54
N PHE A 116 -10.66 11.71 -6.30
CA PHE A 116 -9.98 11.78 -5.01
C PHE A 116 -10.92 12.19 -3.87
N ILE A 117 -11.85 13.13 -4.10
CA ILE A 117 -12.88 13.49 -3.12
C ILE A 117 -13.79 12.30 -2.81
N ARG A 118 -14.22 11.53 -3.82
CA ARG A 118 -15.03 10.31 -3.62
C ARG A 118 -14.30 9.27 -2.76
N TYR A 119 -13.01 9.06 -3.01
CA TYR A 119 -12.17 8.21 -2.18
C TYR A 119 -12.17 8.67 -0.70
N MET A 120 -11.94 9.97 -0.46
CA MET A 120 -11.92 10.53 0.89
C MET A 120 -13.28 10.41 1.60
N GLN A 121 -14.38 10.56 0.86
CA GLN A 121 -15.74 10.36 1.39
C GLN A 121 -16.00 8.90 1.75
N LYS A 122 -15.60 7.95 0.89
CA LYS A 122 -15.73 6.51 1.14
C LYS A 122 -14.98 6.12 2.42
N LYS A 123 -13.72 6.54 2.58
CA LYS A 123 -12.90 6.31 3.79
C LYS A 123 -13.54 6.84 5.07
N ARG A 124 -14.20 8.00 5.01
CA ARG A 124 -14.92 8.58 6.16
C ARG A 124 -16.10 7.73 6.62
N ILE A 125 -16.81 7.08 5.70
CA ILE A 125 -17.94 6.21 6.04
C ILE A 125 -17.48 4.95 6.76
N PHE A 126 -16.31 4.40 6.42
CA PHE A 126 -15.75 3.20 7.06
C PHE A 126 -14.95 3.46 8.35
N SER A 127 -14.88 4.72 8.80
CA SER A 127 -14.21 5.11 10.06
C SER A 127 -15.18 5.57 11.15
N MET A 128 -16.50 5.43 10.92
CA MET A 128 -17.56 5.49 11.93
C MET A 128 -18.08 4.08 12.22
#